data_AF-A0A1F8MD12-F1
#
_entry.id   AF-A0A1F8MD12-F1
#
_cell.length_a   1.000
_cell.length_b   1.000
_cell.length_c   1.000
_cell.angle_alpha   90.00
_cell.angle_beta   90.00
_cell.angle_gamma   90.00
#
_symmetry.space_group_name_H-M   'P 1'
#
loop_
_entity.id
_entity.type
_entity.pdbx_description
1 polymer ?
#
loop_
_entity_poly.entity_id
_entity_poly.type
_entity_poly.pdbx_seq_one_letter_code
_entity_poly.pdbx_strand_id
1 'polypeptide(L)'
;MAQRKKRASENVQWTTLKGKFFHTFDEDGYVEYQGQIVDLVGDDIAIVLYFSWLTGSPTYHKAVWVSDIVDEGWALYNTTTAWREACETNLVKTRPKEK
;
A
#
# COMPACT_ATOMS: atom_id res chain seq x y z
N MET A 1 -22.95 7.47 3.90
CA MET A 1 -22.13 8.26 2.97
C MET A 1 -21.33 9.28 3.79
N ALA A 2 -20.17 8.89 4.32
CA ALA A 2 -19.36 9.77 5.16
C ALA A 2 -18.61 10.78 4.28
N GLN A 3 -18.82 12.06 4.54
CA GLN A 3 -18.17 13.17 3.85
C GLN A 3 -16.68 13.19 4.23
N ARG A 4 -15.83 12.52 3.42
CA ARG A 4 -14.37 12.50 3.62
C ARG A 4 -13.82 13.91 3.43
N LYS A 5 -13.18 14.43 4.49
CA LYS A 5 -12.60 15.78 4.55
C LYS A 5 -11.56 15.94 3.44
N LYS A 6 -11.77 16.92 2.54
CA LYS A 6 -10.68 17.51 1.75
C LYS A 6 -9.68 18.11 2.75
N ARG A 7 -8.62 17.38 3.09
CA ARG A 7 -7.50 17.95 3.82
C ARG A 7 -6.59 18.63 2.81
N ALA A 8 -6.41 19.93 3.02
CA ALA A 8 -5.43 20.75 2.34
C ALA A 8 -4.04 20.13 2.54
N SER A 9 -3.50 19.53 1.47
CA SER A 9 -2.08 19.21 1.37
C SER A 9 -1.40 20.31 0.57
N GLU A 10 -1.28 21.49 1.17
CA GLU A 10 -0.41 22.54 0.64
C GLU A 10 1.04 22.13 0.92
N ASN A 11 1.73 21.57 -0.09
CA ASN A 11 3.16 21.23 -0.19
C ASN A 11 3.65 19.78 0.02
N VAL A 12 2.81 18.76 0.10
CA VAL A 12 3.34 17.38 0.05
C VAL A 12 3.51 16.93 -1.40
N GLN A 13 4.76 16.73 -1.82
CA GLN A 13 5.11 16.17 -3.11
C GLN A 13 4.84 14.66 -3.11
N TRP A 14 3.60 14.30 -3.42
CA TRP A 14 3.15 12.90 -3.49
C TRP A 14 3.83 12.10 -4.59
N THR A 15 4.50 12.78 -5.54
CA THR A 15 5.35 12.18 -6.58
C THR A 15 6.35 11.16 -6.03
N THR A 16 6.78 11.31 -4.78
CA THR A 16 7.69 10.38 -4.10
C THR A 16 7.06 9.02 -3.77
N LEU A 17 5.73 8.88 -3.84
CA LEU A 17 5.03 7.61 -3.63
C LEU A 17 5.18 6.67 -4.81
N LYS A 18 5.35 7.21 -6.03
CA LYS A 18 5.46 6.41 -7.23
C LYS A 18 6.67 5.47 -7.15
N GLY A 19 6.43 4.20 -7.47
CA GLY A 19 7.42 3.13 -7.44
C GLY A 19 7.59 2.44 -6.09
N LYS A 20 7.01 2.98 -5.00
CA LYS A 20 7.06 2.33 -3.68
C LYS A 20 6.22 1.06 -3.65
N PHE A 21 6.71 0.06 -2.94
CA PHE A 21 5.95 -1.14 -2.59
C PHE A 21 5.19 -0.89 -1.30
N PHE A 22 4.09 -1.61 -1.09
CA PHE A 22 3.27 -1.42 0.10
C PHE A 22 2.72 -2.72 0.69
N HIS A 23 2.42 -2.62 1.97
CA HIS A 23 1.55 -3.52 2.72
C HIS A 23 0.41 -2.72 3.35
N THR A 24 -0.79 -3.28 3.27
CA THR A 24 -2.00 -2.81 3.98
C THR A 24 -2.38 -3.83 5.03
N PHE A 25 -3.10 -3.41 6.06
CA PHE A 25 -3.40 -4.25 7.21
C PHE A 25 -4.90 -4.30 7.48
N ASP A 26 -5.38 -5.47 7.91
CA ASP A 26 -6.73 -5.64 8.43
C ASP A 26 -6.86 -5.05 9.85
N GLU A 27 -8.07 -5.09 10.42
CA GLU A 27 -8.37 -4.55 11.76
C GLU A 27 -7.53 -5.21 12.88
N ASP A 28 -7.09 -6.45 12.67
CA ASP A 28 -6.25 -7.21 13.59
C ASP A 28 -4.74 -6.92 13.39
N GLY A 29 -4.40 -6.09 12.39
CA GLY A 29 -3.05 -5.71 12.02
C GLY A 29 -2.30 -6.76 11.21
N TYR A 30 -2.99 -7.76 10.66
CA TYR A 30 -2.41 -8.70 9.71
C TYR A 30 -2.37 -8.09 8.33
N VAL A 31 -1.34 -8.41 7.55
CA VAL A 31 -1.27 -7.91 6.19
C VAL A 31 -2.44 -8.45 5.37
N GLU A 32 -3.24 -7.54 4.82
CA GLU A 32 -4.42 -7.84 4.01
C GLU A 32 -4.04 -7.85 2.52
N TYR A 33 -3.44 -6.76 2.06
CA TYR A 33 -2.98 -6.64 0.68
C TYR A 33 -1.54 -6.16 0.58
N GLN A 34 -0.91 -6.54 -0.53
CA GLN A 34 0.45 -6.16 -0.90
C GLN A 34 0.49 -5.71 -2.36
N GLY A 35 1.43 -4.83 -2.70
CA GLY A 35 1.55 -4.35 -4.07
C GLY A 35 2.58 -3.24 -4.27
N GLN A 36 2.44 -2.53 -5.39
CA GLN A 36 3.27 -1.39 -5.76
C GLN A 36 2.42 -0.21 -6.22
N ILE A 37 2.81 1.01 -5.85
CA ILE A 37 2.26 2.23 -6.42
C ILE A 37 2.90 2.45 -7.79
N VAL A 38 2.13 2.24 -8.86
CA VAL A 38 2.67 2.30 -10.23
C VAL A 38 2.55 3.69 -10.84
N ASP A 39 1.52 4.45 -10.45
CA ASP A 39 1.32 5.79 -10.99
C ASP A 39 0.56 6.71 -10.05
N LEU A 40 0.59 8.00 -10.37
CA LEU A 40 -0.14 9.05 -9.66
C LEU A 40 -0.88 9.90 -10.69
N VAL A 41 -2.18 10.08 -10.47
CA VAL A 41 -3.06 10.86 -11.34
C VAL A 41 -3.44 12.14 -10.59
N GLY A 42 -2.77 13.23 -10.96
CA GLY A 42 -2.86 14.49 -10.22
C GLY A 42 -2.27 14.34 -8.81
N ASP A 43 -2.83 15.10 -7.87
CA ASP A 43 -2.32 15.15 -6.49
C ASP A 43 -3.09 14.26 -5.51
N ASP A 44 -4.25 13.73 -5.93
CA ASP A 44 -5.20 13.08 -5.02
C ASP A 44 -5.35 11.57 -5.25
N ILE A 45 -5.00 11.05 -6.44
CA ILE A 45 -5.25 9.66 -6.82
C ILE A 45 -3.93 8.94 -7.11
N ALA A 46 -3.76 7.78 -6.51
CA ALA A 46 -2.69 6.84 -6.80
C ALA A 46 -3.26 5.60 -7.52
N ILE A 47 -2.54 5.14 -8.55
CA ILE A 47 -2.79 3.85 -9.18
C ILE A 47 -1.84 2.84 -8.55
N VAL A 48 -2.41 1.82 -7.94
CA VAL A 48 -1.68 0.73 -7.30
C VAL A 48 -1.89 -0.57 -8.07
N LEU A 49 -0.83 -1.37 -8.17
CA LEU A 49 -0.85 -2.73 -8.69
C LEU A 49 -0.76 -3.70 -7.52
N TYR A 50 -1.82 -4.47 -7.30
CA TYR A 50 -1.85 -5.50 -6.26
C TYR A 50 -1.12 -6.75 -6.71
N PHE A 51 -0.50 -7.42 -5.74
CA PHE A 51 0.26 -8.65 -5.94
C PHE A 51 -0.40 -9.77 -5.14
N SER A 52 -0.43 -10.97 -5.72
CA SER A 52 -0.97 -12.17 -5.08
C SER A 52 -0.16 -12.54 -3.85
N TRP A 53 -0.82 -12.83 -2.73
CA TRP A 53 -0.19 -13.38 -1.53
C TRP A 53 0.51 -14.72 -1.77
N LEU A 54 -0.11 -15.57 -2.58
CA LEU A 54 0.36 -16.93 -2.78
C LEU A 54 1.54 -17.00 -3.75
N THR A 55 1.51 -16.18 -4.79
CA THR A 55 2.46 -16.29 -5.91
C THR A 55 3.38 -15.08 -6.06
N GLY A 56 3.12 -13.98 -5.34
CA GLY A 56 3.82 -12.71 -5.52
C GLY A 56 3.64 -12.10 -6.91
N SER A 57 2.75 -12.64 -7.74
CA SER A 57 2.52 -12.18 -9.10
C SER A 57 1.54 -11.01 -9.12
N PRO A 58 1.70 -10.03 -10.03
CA PRO A 58 0.76 -8.93 -10.16
C PRO A 58 -0.64 -9.46 -10.55
N THR A 59 -1.69 -8.89 -9.95
CA THR A 59 -3.07 -9.32 -10.12
C THR A 59 -3.90 -8.28 -10.87
N TYR A 60 -4.09 -7.09 -10.28
CA TYR A 60 -4.92 -6.04 -10.86
C TYR A 60 -4.51 -4.64 -10.40
N HIS A 61 -4.88 -3.64 -11.20
CA HIS A 61 -4.72 -2.23 -10.86
C HIS A 61 -5.96 -1.70 -10.15
N LYS A 62 -5.77 -0.79 -9.18
CA LYS A 62 -6.84 -0.07 -8.50
C LYS A 62 -6.45 1.39 -8.34
N ALA A 63 -7.41 2.28 -8.51
CA ALA A 63 -7.27 3.67 -8.11
C ALA A 63 -7.61 3.79 -6.62
N VAL A 64 -6.72 4.38 -5.83
CA VAL A 64 -6.90 4.68 -4.41
C VAL A 64 -6.61 6.14 -4.17
N TRP A 65 -7.20 6.72 -3.12
CA TRP A 65 -6.88 8.09 -2.74
C TRP A 65 -5.51 8.11 -2.07
N VAL A 66 -4.71 9.12 -2.38
CA VAL A 66 -3.40 9.32 -1.73
C VAL A 66 -3.58 9.51 -0.22
N SER A 67 -4.68 10.15 0.21
CA SER A 67 -5.04 10.25 1.63
C SER A 67 -5.18 8.90 2.29
N ASP A 68 -5.75 7.89 1.61
CA ASP A 68 -5.97 6.57 2.20
C ASP A 68 -4.62 5.87 2.44
N ILE A 69 -3.65 6.05 1.55
CA ILE A 69 -2.28 5.52 1.72
C ILE A 69 -1.60 6.10 2.97
N VAL A 70 -1.79 7.40 3.22
CA VAL A 70 -1.11 8.13 4.29
C VAL A 70 -1.83 8.00 5.64
N ASP A 71 -3.16 8.12 5.62
CA ASP A 71 -3.99 8.16 6.83
C ASP A 71 -4.33 6.75 7.34
N GLU A 72 -4.41 5.73 6.48
CA GLU A 72 -4.77 4.35 6.88
C GLU A 72 -3.56 3.50 7.28
N GLY A 73 -2.37 4.09 7.42
CA GLY A 73 -1.21 3.43 8.02
C GLY A 73 -0.55 2.37 7.14
N TRP A 74 -0.52 2.58 5.82
CA TRP A 74 0.15 1.67 4.90
C TRP A 74 1.65 1.63 5.21
N ALA A 75 2.23 0.42 5.21
CA ALA A 75 3.68 0.28 5.30
C ALA A 75 4.28 0.41 3.90
N LEU A 76 5.10 1.43 3.68
CA LEU A 76 5.70 1.73 2.38
C LEU A 76 7.19 1.39 2.34
N TYR A 77 7.64 0.81 1.23
CA TYR A 77 9.00 0.35 1.04
C TYR A 77 9.58 0.91 -0.27
N ASN A 78 10.84 1.34 -0.21
CA ASN A 78 11.52 1.90 -1.38
C ASN A 78 12.04 0.82 -2.34
N THR A 79 12.28 -0.39 -1.85
CA THR A 79 12.86 -1.48 -2.65
C THR A 79 12.04 -2.76 -2.50
N THR A 80 12.05 -3.58 -3.56
CA THR A 80 11.41 -4.90 -3.55
C THR A 80 12.04 -5.81 -2.49
N THR A 81 13.34 -5.65 -2.22
CA THR A 81 14.04 -6.41 -1.17
C THR A 81 13.50 -6.10 0.21
N ALA A 82 13.40 -4.81 0.58
CA ALA A 82 12.87 -4.42 1.89
C ALA A 82 11.40 -4.85 2.07
N TRP A 83 10.62 -4.80 0.99
CA TRP A 83 9.25 -5.27 0.98
C TRP A 83 9.14 -6.78 1.24
N ARG A 84 9.97 -7.61 0.60
CA ARG A 84 10.00 -9.07 0.81
C ARG A 84 10.54 -9.44 2.19
N GLU A 85 11.64 -8.80 2.59
CA GLU A 85 12.25 -9.03 3.89
C GLU A 85 11.29 -8.70 5.03
N ALA A 86 10.40 -7.71 4.87
CA ALA A 86 9.41 -7.40 5.90
C ALA A 86 8.52 -8.61 6.27
N CYS A 87 8.14 -9.42 5.29
CA CYS A 87 7.40 -10.66 5.51
C CYS A 87 8.29 -11.78 6.07
N GLU A 88 9.53 -11.91 5.59
CA GLU A 88 10.46 -12.97 6.02
C GLU A 88 10.98 -12.77 7.45
N THR A 89 11.15 -11.52 7.87
CA THR A 89 11.70 -11.13 9.18
C THR A 89 10.62 -10.89 10.25
N ASN A 90 9.34 -11.12 9.92
CA ASN A 90 8.18 -10.82 10.78
C ASN A 90 8.08 -9.35 11.21
N LEU A 91 8.60 -8.42 10.40
CA LEU A 91 8.34 -6.98 10.61
C LEU A 91 6.87 -6.63 10.35
N VAL A 92 6.16 -7.45 9.57
CA VAL A 92 4.71 -7.40 9.41
C VAL A 92 4.07 -8.69 9.89
N LYS A 93 2.89 -8.59 10.51
CA LYS A 93 2.13 -9.77 10.94
C LYS A 93 1.46 -10.40 9.72
N THR A 94 1.83 -11.62 9.37
CA THR A 94 1.14 -12.38 8.32
C THR A 94 0.21 -13.41 8.97
N ARG A 95 -0.94 -13.70 8.34
CA ARG A 95 -1.81 -14.76 8.86
C ARG A 95 -1.08 -16.10 8.73
N PRO A 96 -1.12 -16.96 9.77
CA PRO A 96 -0.52 -18.29 9.68
C PRO A 96 -1.20 -19.05 8.55
N LYS A 97 -0.40 -19.72 7.71
CA LYS A 97 -0.93 -20.64 6.69
C LYS A 97 -1.75 -21.71 7.43
N GLU A 98 -3.07 -21.68 7.26
CA GLU A 98 -3.91 -22.81 7.69
C GLU A 98 -3.35 -24.07 7.00
N LYS A 99 -3.06 -25.09 7.82
CA LYS A 99 -2.45 -26.35 7.42
C LYS A 99 -3.44 -27.27 6.73
#